data_AF-A0A1F7QT29-F1
#
_entry.id   AF-A0A1F7QT29-F1
#
_cell.length_a   1.000
_cell.length_b   1.000
_cell.length_c   1.000
_cell.angle_alpha   90.00
_cell.angle_beta   90.00
_cell.angle_gamma   90.00
#
_symmetry.space_group_name_H-M   'P 1'
#
loop_
_entity.id
_entity.type
_entity.pdbx_description
1 polymer ?
#
loop_
_entity_poly.entity_id
_entity_poly.type
_entity_poly.pdbx_seq_one_letter_code
_entity_poly.pdbx_strand_id
1 'polypeptide(L)'
;MFRLFRLLIASLLVISLVPTDVVAADSPNDGMNAVEQIVVQPVETMSPVTTDAVMPVDVTLSPPAVSDSSVQGTSLPVVSEKAATPTVVAVAPPTIVTIADVPATADILVSAVKVANNKQVEAVEIRNTTTKPIAVSGWHIDIARYNSVDEDICRIALSGYILASRAMTFANATESSFNDALYPFGDCPESMVTASDVTVRVYQNNELVEEVRPGSTVGSHERKGFTDTYRKGVFANDFKAMTRPFMTSQLYIPKQTTALQILEIHANPNPCIPGDASATCYDYVKVYNPSDQPVMLNTLRLRVGQITQSATTSNTYPLTGSVQPGEVKVVTHTADGARLSIPNVSGTAWLQDSVGLVDYPSGVTPYEKGDLVATSGKSWAYDTTDGVWKWGIASPYGDNTFSSADPGMGSAGTTSTLKPCRDDQYRSEETNRCRAISSTSGQTPCKDGQYRSEETNRCRSLALAGSTLKPCKEDQYRSEETNRCRSITTASANLKPCKDNQYRSEETNRCRNIIATSAPAAAFAVEPVKEGAKVFMGWWALGGILIAAFGYAGWEWRKEIASIGRRLLSVRLFK
;
A
#
# COMPACT_ATOMS: atom_id res chain seq x y z
N MET A 1 47.23 -5.20 -20.01
CA MET A 1 45.89 -4.66 -19.66
C MET A 1 45.89 -3.84 -18.36
N PHE A 2 46.32 -4.37 -17.21
CA PHE A 2 46.25 -3.73 -15.87
C PHE A 2 46.86 -2.31 -15.69
N ARG A 3 47.68 -1.77 -16.61
CA ARG A 3 48.22 -0.40 -16.50
C ARG A 3 47.32 0.70 -17.06
N LEU A 4 46.33 0.40 -17.92
CA LEU A 4 45.34 1.41 -18.34
C LEU A 4 44.30 1.67 -17.23
N PHE A 5 43.91 0.63 -16.49
CA PHE A 5 42.87 0.72 -15.47
C PHE A 5 43.23 1.67 -14.31
N ARG A 6 44.52 1.76 -13.95
CA ARG A 6 45.00 2.71 -12.92
C ARG A 6 45.01 4.18 -13.38
N LEU A 7 45.03 4.46 -14.68
CA LEU A 7 44.96 5.83 -15.20
C LEU A 7 43.51 6.36 -15.21
N LEU A 8 42.54 5.50 -15.53
CA LEU A 8 41.11 5.86 -15.49
C LEU A 8 40.61 6.19 -14.08
N ILE A 9 41.09 5.46 -13.06
CA ILE A 9 40.73 5.73 -11.66
C ILE A 9 41.36 7.05 -11.16
N ALA A 10 42.57 7.38 -11.61
CA ALA A 10 43.24 8.63 -11.22
C ALA A 10 42.52 9.88 -11.76
N SER A 11 41.99 9.84 -12.99
CA SER A 11 41.27 10.99 -13.58
C SER A 11 39.88 11.25 -12.98
N LEU A 12 39.29 10.28 -12.29
CA LEU A 12 37.98 10.42 -11.63
C LEU A 12 38.06 11.05 -10.22
N LEU A 13 39.26 11.27 -9.69
CA LEU A 13 39.51 11.73 -8.31
C LEU A 13 40.01 13.19 -8.23
N VAL A 14 39.89 13.95 -9.33
CA VAL A 14 40.42 15.33 -9.46
C VAL A 14 39.31 16.37 -9.71
N ILE A 15 38.06 15.95 -9.91
CA ILE A 15 36.91 16.84 -10.18
C ILE A 15 36.08 17.08 -8.90
N SER A 16 36.77 17.34 -7.78
CA SER A 16 36.15 17.60 -6.46
C SER A 16 36.98 18.57 -5.61
N LEU A 17 37.55 19.59 -6.25
CA LEU A 17 38.21 20.72 -5.58
C LEU A 17 37.71 22.04 -6.18
N VAL A 18 36.65 22.58 -5.58
CA VAL A 18 36.29 24.00 -5.70
C VAL A 18 36.66 24.64 -4.36
N PRO A 19 37.45 25.73 -4.33
CA PRO A 19 37.77 26.40 -3.08
C PRO A 19 36.53 27.13 -2.55
N THR A 20 36.25 26.96 -1.25
CA THR A 20 35.39 27.88 -0.51
C THR A 20 36.26 29.02 0.03
N ASP A 21 36.02 30.25 -0.42
CA ASP A 21 36.76 31.42 0.08
C ASP A 21 36.50 31.65 1.57
N VAL A 22 37.59 31.85 2.32
CA VAL A 22 37.55 32.12 3.74
C VAL A 22 37.46 33.63 3.96
N VAL A 23 36.32 34.10 4.46
CA VAL A 23 36.19 35.41 5.09
C VAL A 23 36.20 35.22 6.60
N ALA A 24 37.03 35.99 7.30
CA ALA A 24 37.19 35.95 8.75
C ALA A 24 37.03 37.37 9.33
N ALA A 25 36.94 37.43 10.67
CA ALA A 25 36.44 38.56 11.47
C ALA A 25 34.90 38.75 11.37
N ASP A 26 34.20 39.18 12.43
CA ASP A 26 34.73 39.73 13.68
C ASP A 26 34.14 39.08 14.94
N SER A 27 34.77 39.35 16.10
CA SER A 27 34.32 38.91 17.41
C SER A 27 34.20 40.09 18.37
N PRO A 28 33.22 40.05 19.29
CA PRO A 28 33.46 40.58 20.62
C PRO A 28 33.16 39.55 21.73
N ASN A 29 33.82 39.77 22.88
CA ASN A 29 33.62 39.05 24.13
C ASN A 29 32.43 39.62 24.93
N ASP A 30 32.23 39.00 26.10
CA ASP A 30 31.35 39.34 27.23
C ASP A 30 29.92 38.76 27.17
N GLY A 31 29.44 38.08 28.22
CA GLY A 31 30.09 37.85 29.52
C GLY A 31 29.51 36.70 30.36
N MET A 32 30.06 36.56 31.56
CA MET A 32 29.86 35.42 32.46
C MET A 32 28.41 35.21 32.89
N ASN A 33 28.00 33.95 33.06
CA ASN A 33 27.60 33.44 34.37
C ASN A 33 27.68 31.91 34.43
N ALA A 34 28.15 31.39 35.57
CA ALA A 34 28.18 29.96 35.85
C ALA A 34 27.05 29.60 36.81
N VAL A 35 26.48 28.39 36.65
CA VAL A 35 25.60 27.77 37.65
C VAL A 35 26.07 26.33 37.86
N GLU A 36 25.98 25.88 39.11
CA GLU A 36 26.71 24.74 39.67
C GLU A 36 25.96 23.41 39.47
N GLN A 37 26.68 22.33 39.16
CA GLN A 37 26.10 20.98 39.10
C GLN A 37 26.01 20.40 40.52
N ILE A 38 24.80 20.11 40.99
CA ILE A 38 24.58 19.37 42.25
C ILE A 38 23.98 18.00 41.94
N VAL A 39 24.66 16.95 42.40
CA VAL A 39 24.23 15.55 42.30
C VAL A 39 23.49 15.17 43.59
N VAL A 40 22.32 14.56 43.48
CA VAL A 40 21.59 13.96 44.61
C VAL A 40 21.03 12.59 44.22
N GLN A 41 21.19 11.60 45.10
CA GLN A 41 20.66 10.24 44.95
C GLN A 41 19.30 10.10 45.68
N PRO A 42 18.43 9.15 45.28
CA PRO A 42 17.16 8.91 45.96
C PRO A 42 17.35 8.30 47.36
N VAL A 43 16.42 8.59 48.27
CA VAL A 43 16.35 8.05 49.63
C VAL A 43 14.94 7.52 49.89
N GLU A 44 14.83 6.32 50.46
CA GLU A 44 13.57 5.69 50.89
C GLU A 44 13.09 6.24 52.24
N THR A 45 11.77 6.29 52.49
CA THR A 45 11.20 6.09 53.85
C THR A 45 9.70 5.77 53.84
N MET A 46 9.22 5.18 54.94
CA MET A 46 7.98 4.40 55.07
C MET A 46 6.68 5.18 55.36
N SER A 47 5.57 4.51 54.99
CA SER A 47 4.22 4.33 55.62
C SER A 47 3.84 5.06 56.92
N PRO A 48 2.51 5.27 57.14
CA PRO A 48 1.70 4.35 57.97
C PRO A 48 0.50 3.71 57.20
N VAL A 49 -0.14 2.56 57.52
CA VAL A 49 -0.41 1.80 58.79
C VAL A 49 -1.53 2.43 59.63
N THR A 50 -2.69 1.82 59.93
CA THR A 50 -3.39 0.53 59.59
C THR A 50 -4.92 0.76 59.78
N THR A 51 -5.91 -0.15 59.59
CA THR A 51 -6.00 -1.63 59.40
C THR A 51 -7.12 -1.90 58.34
N ASP A 52 -7.98 -2.93 58.21
CA ASP A 52 -8.37 -4.26 58.78
C ASP A 52 -9.30 -4.93 57.70
N ALA A 53 -9.78 -6.18 57.66
CA ALA A 53 -9.66 -7.50 58.35
C ALA A 53 -10.21 -8.57 57.33
N VAL A 54 -10.28 -9.90 57.48
CA VAL A 54 -9.90 -10.92 58.50
C VAL A 54 -9.62 -12.28 57.77
N MET A 55 -9.54 -13.43 58.47
CA MET A 55 -9.18 -14.77 57.95
C MET A 55 -10.05 -15.90 58.62
N PRO A 56 -9.87 -17.24 58.42
CA PRO A 56 -8.85 -18.07 57.71
C PRO A 56 -9.49 -19.05 56.67
N VAL A 57 -8.91 -20.13 56.09
CA VAL A 57 -7.90 -21.21 56.39
C VAL A 57 -7.35 -21.68 55.00
N ASP A 58 -6.07 -21.82 54.64
CA ASP A 58 -4.84 -22.50 55.15
C ASP A 58 -4.59 -23.94 54.56
N VAL A 59 -3.30 -24.35 54.57
CA VAL A 59 -2.66 -25.64 54.20
C VAL A 59 -2.13 -25.80 52.75
N THR A 60 -0.82 -26.02 52.66
CA THR A 60 -0.01 -26.42 51.49
C THR A 60 0.42 -27.90 51.57
N LEU A 61 0.91 -28.49 50.46
CA LEU A 61 2.21 -29.21 50.37
C LEU A 61 2.45 -29.88 49.00
N SER A 62 3.70 -30.32 48.76
CA SER A 62 4.23 -30.92 47.52
C SER A 62 4.47 -32.45 47.68
N PRO A 63 4.81 -33.21 46.60
CA PRO A 63 4.58 -34.67 46.55
C PRO A 63 5.79 -35.56 46.94
N PRO A 64 5.56 -36.87 47.16
CA PRO A 64 6.60 -37.90 47.26
C PRO A 64 6.78 -38.72 45.95
N ALA A 65 7.74 -39.67 45.95
CA ALA A 65 8.14 -40.46 44.79
C ALA A 65 8.23 -41.99 45.06
N VAL A 66 8.21 -42.78 43.98
CA VAL A 66 8.85 -44.11 43.75
C VAL A 66 8.98 -45.11 44.93
N SER A 67 8.36 -46.30 44.80
CA SER A 67 9.08 -47.62 44.79
C SER A 67 8.18 -48.88 44.71
N ASP A 68 8.37 -49.69 43.65
CA ASP A 68 8.52 -51.16 43.57
C ASP A 68 7.66 -52.22 44.36
N SER A 69 7.77 -53.50 43.94
CA SER A 69 7.44 -54.78 44.64
C SER A 69 6.18 -55.60 44.26
N SER A 70 6.23 -56.27 43.11
CA SER A 70 6.09 -57.75 42.89
C SER A 70 5.19 -58.71 43.74
N VAL A 71 4.65 -59.76 43.07
CA VAL A 71 4.42 -61.19 43.48
C VAL A 71 2.94 -61.75 43.51
N GLN A 72 2.70 -62.78 42.67
CA GLN A 72 1.68 -63.89 42.70
C GLN A 72 0.14 -63.60 42.80
N GLY A 73 -0.76 -64.46 42.30
CA GLY A 73 -0.61 -65.60 41.36
C GLY A 73 -1.62 -66.77 41.51
N THR A 74 -2.61 -66.91 40.61
CA THR A 74 -3.52 -68.08 40.38
C THR A 74 -4.26 -67.90 39.02
N SER A 75 -4.70 -68.90 38.23
CA SER A 75 -4.44 -70.35 38.13
C SER A 75 -4.97 -70.87 36.77
N LEU A 76 -4.46 -72.00 36.26
CA LEU A 76 -4.76 -72.59 34.92
C LEU A 76 -6.18 -73.21 34.82
N PRO A 77 -6.69 -73.51 33.60
CA PRO A 77 -6.32 -74.77 32.92
C PRO A 77 -5.79 -74.61 31.48
N VAL A 78 -5.18 -75.68 30.95
CA VAL A 78 -4.56 -75.76 29.61
C VAL A 78 -5.35 -76.71 28.71
N VAL A 79 -5.42 -76.39 27.41
CA VAL A 79 -5.66 -77.38 26.34
C VAL A 79 -4.50 -77.26 25.35
N SER A 80 -3.90 -78.39 24.97
CA SER A 80 -2.72 -78.43 24.10
C SER A 80 -3.08 -79.00 22.73
N GLU A 81 -2.67 -78.32 21.64
CA GLU A 81 -2.47 -79.01 20.36
C GLU A 81 -1.21 -78.54 19.62
N LYS A 82 -0.27 -79.49 19.48
CA LYS A 82 0.65 -79.74 18.37
C LYS A 82 1.41 -78.57 17.71
N ALA A 83 2.73 -78.55 17.91
CA ALA A 83 3.64 -77.61 17.25
C ALA A 83 3.75 -77.83 15.73
N ALA A 84 4.01 -76.73 15.02
CA ALA A 84 4.47 -76.69 13.63
C ALA A 84 5.74 -75.82 13.53
N THR A 85 6.70 -76.22 12.69
CA THR A 85 7.99 -75.53 12.55
C THR A 85 7.82 -74.17 11.86
N PRO A 86 8.38 -73.07 12.38
CA PRO A 86 8.27 -71.76 11.74
C PRO A 86 9.19 -71.67 10.52
N THR A 87 8.61 -71.52 9.33
CA THR A 87 9.33 -71.12 8.12
C THR A 87 9.83 -69.68 8.30
N VAL A 88 11.14 -69.46 8.18
CA VAL A 88 11.71 -68.10 8.20
C VAL A 88 11.33 -67.37 6.92
N VAL A 89 10.28 -66.56 6.98
CA VAL A 89 9.95 -65.59 5.94
C VAL A 89 10.95 -64.45 6.06
N ALA A 90 11.82 -64.29 5.05
CA ALA A 90 12.70 -63.15 4.96
C ALA A 90 11.87 -61.87 4.77
N VAL A 91 11.80 -61.04 5.81
CA VAL A 91 11.20 -59.71 5.72
C VAL A 91 12.07 -58.88 4.78
N ALA A 92 11.50 -58.46 3.64
CA ALA A 92 12.16 -57.53 2.75
C ALA A 92 12.47 -56.22 3.50
N PRO A 93 13.64 -55.59 3.28
CA PRO A 93 13.94 -54.30 3.91
C PRO A 93 12.84 -53.30 3.55
N PRO A 94 12.49 -52.37 4.46
CA PRO A 94 11.37 -51.46 4.25
C PRO A 94 11.58 -50.67 2.95
N THR A 95 10.71 -50.90 1.98
CA THR A 95 10.69 -50.13 0.73
C THR A 95 10.53 -48.66 1.10
N ILE A 96 11.55 -47.85 0.83
CA ILE A 96 11.47 -46.40 1.01
C ILE A 96 10.23 -45.93 0.27
N VAL A 97 9.28 -45.35 0.99
CA VAL A 97 8.07 -44.80 0.39
C VAL A 97 8.52 -43.68 -0.53
N THR A 98 8.43 -43.91 -1.84
CA THR A 98 8.55 -42.84 -2.84
C THR A 98 7.31 -41.98 -2.74
N ILE A 99 7.28 -41.13 -1.71
CA ILE A 99 6.29 -40.07 -1.54
C ILE A 99 6.31 -39.27 -2.84
N ALA A 100 5.17 -39.17 -3.51
CA ALA A 100 5.06 -38.51 -4.80
C ALA A 100 5.65 -37.09 -4.76
N ASP A 101 6.17 -36.62 -5.89
CA ASP A 101 6.63 -35.23 -6.03
C ASP A 101 5.47 -34.28 -5.67
N VAL A 102 5.76 -33.27 -4.87
CA VAL A 102 4.77 -32.27 -4.43
C VAL A 102 4.96 -30.99 -5.26
N PRO A 103 4.11 -30.71 -6.27
CA PRO A 103 4.22 -29.50 -7.06
C PRO A 103 3.95 -28.27 -6.20
N ALA A 104 4.66 -27.18 -6.47
CA ALA A 104 4.63 -25.99 -5.62
C ALA A 104 3.45 -25.07 -5.99
N THR A 105 2.37 -25.15 -5.21
CA THR A 105 1.06 -24.57 -5.57
C THR A 105 0.89 -23.10 -5.22
N ALA A 106 1.66 -22.58 -4.25
CA ALA A 106 1.41 -21.27 -3.66
C ALA A 106 2.35 -20.14 -4.14
N ASP A 107 2.05 -18.91 -3.71
CA ASP A 107 2.74 -17.69 -4.15
C ASP A 107 4.06 -17.38 -3.42
N ILE A 108 4.24 -17.92 -2.21
CA ILE A 108 5.54 -17.98 -1.53
C ILE A 108 6.21 -19.29 -1.93
N LEU A 109 7.42 -19.22 -2.48
CA LEU A 109 8.22 -20.39 -2.87
C LEU A 109 9.60 -20.37 -2.22
N VAL A 110 10.19 -21.54 -1.97
CA VAL A 110 11.63 -21.68 -1.73
C VAL A 110 12.38 -21.25 -2.99
N SER A 111 13.06 -20.11 -2.96
CA SER A 111 13.84 -19.60 -4.09
C SER A 111 15.31 -20.02 -4.05
N ALA A 112 15.81 -20.47 -2.89
CA ALA A 112 17.12 -21.09 -2.73
C ALA A 112 17.25 -21.93 -1.44
N VAL A 113 18.25 -22.81 -1.41
CA VAL A 113 18.64 -23.62 -0.24
C VAL A 113 20.15 -23.88 -0.24
N LYS A 114 20.79 -23.92 0.93
CA LYS A 114 22.19 -24.32 1.11
C LYS A 114 22.23 -25.58 1.99
N VAL A 115 22.90 -26.64 1.51
CA VAL A 115 22.94 -27.95 2.19
C VAL A 115 24.38 -28.35 2.48
N ALA A 116 24.67 -28.72 3.71
CA ALA A 116 25.97 -29.19 4.17
C ALA A 116 26.22 -30.68 3.84
N ASN A 117 27.49 -31.11 3.93
CA ASN A 117 27.88 -32.51 3.71
C ASN A 117 27.15 -33.51 4.64
N ASN A 118 26.82 -33.10 5.86
CA ASN A 118 26.17 -33.91 6.91
C ASN A 118 24.62 -33.88 6.85
N LYS A 119 24.04 -33.39 5.75
CA LYS A 119 22.58 -33.19 5.58
C LYS A 119 21.96 -32.31 6.67
N GLN A 120 22.68 -31.30 7.15
CA GLN A 120 22.07 -30.08 7.67
C GLN A 120 21.73 -29.14 6.50
N VAL A 121 20.62 -28.42 6.61
CA VAL A 121 20.37 -27.22 5.81
C VAL A 121 21.02 -26.06 6.56
N GLU A 122 21.82 -25.27 5.87
CA GLU A 122 22.55 -24.12 6.43
C GLU A 122 21.80 -22.81 6.20
N ALA A 123 21.06 -22.71 5.08
CA ALA A 123 20.21 -21.58 4.74
C ALA A 123 19.01 -21.98 3.85
N VAL A 124 17.87 -21.30 4.03
CA VAL A 124 16.67 -21.39 3.18
C VAL A 124 16.26 -19.98 2.78
N GLU A 125 16.11 -19.73 1.48
CA GLU A 125 15.51 -18.50 0.96
C GLU A 125 14.08 -18.78 0.52
N ILE A 126 13.12 -18.03 1.06
CA ILE A 126 11.75 -17.99 0.53
C ILE A 126 11.47 -16.65 -0.15
N ARG A 127 10.61 -16.66 -1.18
CA ARG A 127 10.28 -15.49 -1.99
C ARG A 127 8.79 -15.39 -2.26
N ASN A 128 8.24 -14.20 -2.03
CA ASN A 128 6.96 -13.79 -2.59
C ASN A 128 7.14 -13.58 -4.11
N THR A 129 6.44 -14.38 -4.91
CA THR A 129 6.54 -14.36 -6.38
C THR A 129 5.57 -13.38 -7.05
N THR A 130 4.71 -12.71 -6.28
CA THR A 130 3.67 -11.79 -6.78
C THR A 130 4.09 -10.32 -6.78
N THR A 131 3.25 -9.48 -7.39
CA THR A 131 3.37 -8.02 -7.41
C THR A 131 2.72 -7.32 -6.20
N LYS A 132 2.27 -8.04 -5.17
CA LYS A 132 1.63 -7.50 -3.96
C LYS A 132 2.31 -8.02 -2.69
N PRO A 133 2.24 -7.34 -1.54
CA PRO A 133 2.62 -7.94 -0.26
C PRO A 133 1.72 -9.14 0.07
N ILE A 134 2.31 -10.18 0.69
CA ILE A 134 1.58 -11.35 1.17
C ILE A 134 1.73 -11.44 2.69
N ALA A 135 0.61 -11.60 3.39
CA ALA A 135 0.60 -11.91 4.81
C ALA A 135 1.10 -13.34 5.03
N VAL A 136 2.12 -13.50 5.88
CA VAL A 136 2.70 -14.82 6.21
C VAL A 136 2.26 -15.34 7.58
N SER A 137 1.27 -14.71 8.21
CA SER A 137 0.53 -15.30 9.34
C SER A 137 -0.08 -16.65 8.92
N GLY A 138 0.11 -17.69 9.75
CA GLY A 138 -0.34 -19.06 9.45
C GLY A 138 0.59 -19.85 8.53
N TRP A 139 1.69 -19.25 8.03
CA TRP A 139 2.72 -19.96 7.29
C TRP A 139 3.85 -20.44 8.20
N HIS A 140 4.48 -21.55 7.84
CA HIS A 140 5.72 -22.00 8.47
C HIS A 140 6.60 -22.80 7.50
N ILE A 141 7.90 -22.86 7.79
CA ILE A 141 8.87 -23.69 7.08
C ILE A 141 9.30 -24.81 8.04
N ASP A 142 9.18 -26.06 7.62
CA ASP A 142 9.73 -27.20 8.35
C ASP A 142 10.99 -27.70 7.64
N ILE A 143 12.12 -27.63 8.33
CA ILE A 143 13.38 -28.25 7.93
C ILE A 143 13.44 -29.60 8.63
N ALA A 144 13.22 -30.69 7.90
CA ALA A 144 13.15 -32.05 8.44
C ALA A 144 14.36 -32.87 7.99
N ARG A 145 15.05 -33.52 8.94
CA ARG A 145 16.19 -34.44 8.72
C ARG A 145 15.75 -35.85 9.11
N TYR A 146 16.23 -36.86 8.40
CA TYR A 146 15.79 -38.25 8.60
C TYR A 146 16.97 -39.21 8.70
N ASN A 147 16.83 -40.24 9.52
CA ASN A 147 17.62 -41.47 9.41
C ASN A 147 16.69 -42.65 9.03
N SER A 148 17.08 -43.89 9.29
CA SER A 148 16.27 -45.09 9.02
C SER A 148 15.17 -45.37 10.07
N VAL A 149 15.05 -44.54 11.11
CA VAL A 149 14.19 -44.73 12.30
C VAL A 149 13.52 -43.42 12.72
N ASP A 150 14.27 -42.31 12.75
CA ASP A 150 13.84 -41.03 13.33
C ASP A 150 13.71 -39.88 12.29
N GLU A 151 12.89 -38.87 12.63
CA GLU A 151 12.73 -37.59 11.91
C GLU A 151 12.91 -36.41 12.90
N ASP A 152 13.98 -35.63 12.73
CA ASP A 152 14.21 -34.37 13.46
C ASP A 152 13.62 -33.20 12.63
N ILE A 153 12.58 -32.53 13.13
CA ILE A 153 11.96 -31.36 12.48
C ILE A 153 12.31 -30.07 13.23
N CYS A 154 12.90 -29.10 12.55
CA CYS A 154 12.94 -27.71 13.01
C CYS A 154 11.87 -26.87 12.30
N ARG A 155 10.96 -26.26 13.07
CA ARG A 155 9.83 -25.48 12.57
C ARG A 155 10.05 -23.97 12.74
N ILE A 156 10.03 -23.25 11.63
CA ILE A 156 10.20 -21.81 11.55
C ILE A 156 8.82 -21.17 11.30
N ALA A 157 8.19 -20.63 12.34
CA ALA A 157 6.91 -19.93 12.22
C ALA A 157 7.08 -18.53 11.61
N LEU A 158 6.18 -18.14 10.70
CA LEU A 158 6.21 -16.84 10.03
C LEU A 158 5.12 -15.89 10.55
N SER A 159 5.39 -14.58 10.50
CA SER A 159 4.45 -13.52 10.90
C SER A 159 4.72 -12.23 10.12
N GLY A 160 3.78 -11.28 10.12
CA GLY A 160 3.89 -10.06 9.31
C GLY A 160 3.69 -10.33 7.81
N TYR A 161 4.40 -9.58 6.96
CA TYR A 161 4.26 -9.61 5.51
C TYR A 161 5.60 -9.74 4.78
N ILE A 162 5.63 -10.54 3.71
CA ILE A 162 6.71 -10.51 2.71
C ILE A 162 6.25 -9.59 1.57
N LEU A 163 6.97 -8.50 1.33
CA LEU A 163 6.62 -7.51 0.31
C LEU A 163 6.73 -8.06 -1.12
N ALA A 164 6.04 -7.40 -2.05
CA ALA A 164 5.98 -7.76 -3.48
C ALA A 164 7.37 -8.09 -4.06
N SER A 165 7.49 -9.23 -4.73
CA SER A 165 8.72 -9.73 -5.37
C SER A 165 9.94 -9.88 -4.45
N ARG A 166 9.83 -9.71 -3.12
CA ARG A 166 10.94 -9.80 -2.16
C ARG A 166 11.19 -11.22 -1.67
N ALA A 167 12.43 -11.46 -1.26
CA ALA A 167 12.91 -12.70 -0.68
C ALA A 167 13.44 -12.46 0.73
N MET A 168 13.39 -13.50 1.57
CA MET A 168 13.94 -13.52 2.92
C MET A 168 14.75 -14.80 3.10
N THR A 169 15.90 -14.70 3.76
CA THR A 169 16.75 -15.85 4.04
C THR A 169 16.75 -16.15 5.53
N PHE A 170 16.48 -17.42 5.84
CA PHE A 170 16.62 -18.04 7.14
C PHE A 170 17.93 -18.85 7.16
N ALA A 171 18.67 -18.87 8.26
CA ALA A 171 19.98 -19.54 8.34
C ALA A 171 20.30 -20.07 9.76
N ASN A 172 21.26 -20.98 9.86
CA ASN A 172 21.85 -21.41 11.14
C ASN A 172 22.72 -20.27 11.72
N ALA A 173 22.87 -20.22 13.04
CA ALA A 173 23.63 -19.20 13.77
C ALA A 173 25.14 -19.17 13.41
N THR A 174 25.66 -20.25 12.82
CA THR A 174 27.01 -20.32 12.25
C THR A 174 27.16 -19.52 10.94
N GLU A 175 26.08 -19.35 10.18
CA GLU A 175 26.02 -18.61 8.92
C GLU A 175 25.33 -17.23 9.05
N SER A 176 24.67 -16.94 10.19
CA SER A 176 24.06 -15.63 10.45
C SER A 176 25.07 -14.47 10.57
N SER A 177 26.38 -14.78 10.62
CA SER A 177 27.48 -13.81 10.63
C SER A 177 27.58 -12.92 9.39
N PHE A 178 26.74 -13.15 8.36
CA PHE A 178 26.80 -12.43 7.09
C PHE A 178 25.94 -11.16 6.97
N ASN A 179 24.92 -10.90 7.82
CA ASN A 179 24.18 -9.61 7.89
C ASN A 179 23.09 -9.62 9.00
N ASP A 180 22.80 -8.46 9.59
CA ASP A 180 21.70 -8.21 10.55
C ASP A 180 20.27 -8.42 10.00
N ALA A 181 20.15 -8.86 8.74
CA ALA A 181 18.89 -9.12 8.05
C ALA A 181 18.67 -10.61 7.70
N LEU A 182 19.52 -11.50 8.23
CA LEU A 182 19.30 -12.94 8.18
C LEU A 182 18.45 -13.37 9.39
N TYR A 183 17.41 -14.16 9.14
CA TYR A 183 16.59 -14.72 10.21
C TYR A 183 17.23 -16.01 10.74
N PRO A 184 17.38 -16.20 12.06
CA PRO A 184 17.82 -17.48 12.60
C PRO A 184 16.74 -18.55 12.35
N PHE A 185 17.12 -19.82 12.25
CA PHE A 185 16.16 -20.93 12.28
C PHE A 185 15.43 -21.07 13.63
N GLY A 186 15.96 -20.45 14.70
CA GLY A 186 15.45 -20.57 16.07
C GLY A 186 16.07 -21.76 16.82
N ASP A 187 15.40 -22.22 17.87
CA ASP A 187 15.85 -23.33 18.72
C ASP A 187 15.62 -24.69 18.03
N CYS A 188 16.33 -24.94 16.93
CA CYS A 188 16.36 -26.24 16.27
C CYS A 188 17.02 -27.31 17.15
N PRO A 189 16.41 -28.49 17.34
CA PRO A 189 17.10 -29.61 17.96
C PRO A 189 18.16 -30.17 16.99
N GLU A 190 19.45 -29.96 17.28
CA GLU A 190 20.55 -30.65 16.56
C GLU A 190 20.82 -32.05 17.14
N SER A 191 19.77 -32.83 17.43
CA SER A 191 19.86 -34.16 18.04
C SER A 191 20.43 -35.23 17.11
N MET A 192 20.06 -35.20 15.82
CA MET A 192 20.51 -36.17 14.83
C MET A 192 21.98 -35.98 14.43
N VAL A 193 22.84 -36.82 15.02
CA VAL A 193 24.27 -36.94 14.70
C VAL A 193 24.50 -37.36 13.24
N THR A 194 23.66 -38.25 12.69
CA THR A 194 23.75 -38.74 11.31
C THR A 194 22.39 -38.72 10.63
N ALA A 195 22.28 -37.99 9.51
CA ALA A 195 21.10 -37.95 8.66
C ALA A 195 21.40 -38.57 7.29
N SER A 196 20.47 -39.39 6.78
CA SER A 196 20.52 -39.97 5.44
C SER A 196 19.93 -39.04 4.38
N ASP A 197 18.93 -38.23 4.74
CA ASP A 197 18.34 -37.22 3.86
C ASP A 197 17.83 -36.00 4.65
N VAL A 198 17.51 -34.92 3.93
CA VAL A 198 16.93 -33.68 4.46
C VAL A 198 15.93 -33.07 3.47
N THR A 199 14.82 -32.55 3.97
CA THR A 199 13.77 -31.90 3.18
C THR A 199 13.42 -30.54 3.76
N VAL A 200 13.03 -29.59 2.90
CA VAL A 200 12.48 -28.28 3.30
C VAL A 200 11.03 -28.23 2.83
N ARG A 201 10.10 -28.21 3.78
CA ARG A 201 8.65 -28.11 3.55
C ARG A 201 8.18 -26.69 3.82
N VAL A 202 7.27 -26.18 3.00
CA VAL A 202 6.55 -24.93 3.25
C VAL A 202 5.07 -25.24 3.43
N TYR A 203 4.54 -24.77 4.54
CA TYR A 203 3.14 -24.94 4.91
C TYR A 203 2.41 -23.59 4.92
N GLN A 204 1.15 -23.60 4.51
CA GLN A 204 0.20 -22.49 4.65
C GLN A 204 -1.04 -23.01 5.39
N ASN A 205 -1.38 -22.44 6.54
CA ASN A 205 -2.50 -22.88 7.39
C ASN A 205 -2.48 -24.38 7.73
N ASN A 206 -1.28 -24.94 7.91
CA ASN A 206 -0.97 -26.37 8.09
C ASN A 206 -1.23 -27.29 6.87
N GLU A 207 -1.57 -26.74 5.69
CA GLU A 207 -1.55 -27.48 4.42
C GLU A 207 -0.16 -27.38 3.78
N LEU A 208 0.36 -28.50 3.26
CA LEU A 208 1.67 -28.57 2.60
C LEU A 208 1.56 -27.98 1.18
N VAL A 209 2.18 -26.82 0.94
CA VAL A 209 2.10 -26.12 -0.36
C VAL A 209 3.35 -26.27 -1.23
N GLU A 210 4.46 -26.71 -0.63
CA GLU A 210 5.69 -27.09 -1.33
C GLU A 210 6.54 -28.03 -0.46
N GLU A 211 7.15 -29.06 -1.06
CA GLU A 211 8.25 -29.82 -0.44
C GLU A 211 9.46 -29.86 -1.39
N VAL A 212 10.62 -29.45 -0.90
CA VAL A 212 11.90 -29.44 -1.61
C VAL A 212 12.79 -30.53 -1.04
N ARG A 213 13.25 -31.45 -1.89
CA ARG A 213 14.15 -32.57 -1.52
C ARG A 213 15.52 -32.45 -2.22
N PRO A 214 16.53 -31.82 -1.59
CA PRO A 214 17.89 -31.76 -2.15
C PRO A 214 18.56 -33.13 -2.32
N GLY A 215 18.17 -34.14 -1.53
CA GLY A 215 18.70 -35.49 -1.63
C GLY A 215 20.21 -35.54 -1.35
N SER A 216 20.96 -36.25 -2.19
CA SER A 216 22.42 -36.34 -2.09
C SER A 216 23.17 -35.02 -2.33
N THR A 217 22.53 -33.98 -2.87
CA THR A 217 23.15 -32.69 -3.22
C THR A 217 23.76 -31.95 -2.02
N VAL A 218 24.84 -31.19 -2.27
CA VAL A 218 25.57 -30.35 -1.29
C VAL A 218 25.88 -28.99 -1.93
N GLY A 219 25.88 -27.92 -1.12
CA GLY A 219 26.16 -26.55 -1.53
C GLY A 219 24.90 -25.70 -1.79
N SER A 220 25.11 -24.45 -2.21
CA SER A 220 24.04 -23.48 -2.47
C SER A 220 23.35 -23.71 -3.81
N HIS A 221 22.02 -23.78 -3.79
CA HIS A 221 21.16 -24.05 -4.94
C HIS A 221 20.06 -22.99 -5.02
N GLU A 222 19.72 -22.56 -6.24
CA GLU A 222 18.63 -21.61 -6.49
C GLU A 222 17.62 -22.19 -7.50
N ARG A 223 16.36 -21.77 -7.40
CA ARG A 223 15.33 -22.17 -8.34
C ARG A 223 15.60 -21.58 -9.73
N LYS A 224 15.40 -22.36 -10.79
CA LYS A 224 15.64 -21.96 -12.18
C LYS A 224 14.69 -20.85 -12.67
N GLY A 225 13.49 -20.76 -12.09
CA GLY A 225 12.49 -19.72 -12.35
C GLY A 225 11.24 -19.93 -11.48
N PHE A 226 10.24 -19.04 -11.59
CA PHE A 226 9.05 -19.06 -10.72
C PHE A 226 7.75 -19.46 -11.44
N THR A 227 7.86 -19.95 -12.67
CA THR A 227 6.75 -20.49 -13.48
C THR A 227 6.53 -21.97 -13.22
N ASP A 228 5.38 -22.50 -13.62
CA ASP A 228 4.97 -23.91 -13.47
C ASP A 228 5.98 -24.93 -14.03
N THR A 229 6.86 -24.51 -14.94
CA THR A 229 8.00 -25.28 -15.45
C THR A 229 8.97 -25.72 -14.35
N TYR A 230 9.09 -24.91 -13.29
CA TYR A 230 10.06 -25.05 -12.18
C TYR A 230 9.37 -25.09 -10.81
N ARG A 231 8.14 -25.63 -10.78
CA ARG A 231 7.29 -25.87 -9.60
C ARG A 231 6.86 -27.35 -9.54
N LYS A 232 7.70 -28.29 -9.99
CA LYS A 232 7.34 -29.70 -10.13
C LYS A 232 7.54 -30.55 -8.86
N GLY A 233 8.24 -30.04 -7.84
CA GLY A 233 8.64 -30.82 -6.65
C GLY A 233 9.91 -31.65 -6.86
N VAL A 234 10.31 -31.85 -8.12
CA VAL A 234 11.54 -32.56 -8.50
C VAL A 234 12.72 -31.59 -8.45
N PHE A 235 13.57 -31.71 -7.44
CA PHE A 235 14.70 -30.79 -7.21
C PHE A 235 15.62 -30.60 -8.43
N ALA A 236 15.95 -31.67 -9.15
CA ALA A 236 16.77 -31.60 -10.36
C ALA A 236 16.11 -30.84 -11.52
N ASN A 237 14.77 -30.77 -11.57
CA ASN A 237 14.02 -29.97 -12.54
C ASN A 237 13.89 -28.51 -12.07
N ASP A 238 13.53 -28.29 -10.81
CA ASP A 238 13.20 -26.96 -10.29
C ASP A 238 14.44 -26.12 -9.94
N PHE A 239 15.54 -26.74 -9.47
CA PHE A 239 16.74 -26.06 -8.96
C PHE A 239 17.98 -26.25 -9.84
N LYS A 240 18.95 -25.34 -9.67
CA LYS A 240 20.31 -25.38 -10.23
C LYS A 240 21.31 -24.92 -9.17
N ALA A 241 22.61 -25.13 -9.40
CA ALA A 241 23.65 -24.49 -8.59
C ALA A 241 23.49 -22.96 -8.60
N MET A 242 23.61 -22.35 -7.42
CA MET A 242 23.43 -20.92 -7.21
C MET A 242 24.59 -20.10 -7.79
N THR A 243 24.28 -19.03 -8.53
CA THR A 243 25.29 -18.12 -9.14
C THR A 243 25.17 -16.67 -8.66
N ARG A 244 24.50 -16.45 -7.53
CA ARG A 244 24.20 -15.15 -6.90
C ARG A 244 24.34 -15.27 -5.37
N PRO A 245 24.37 -14.17 -4.59
CA PRO A 245 24.16 -14.27 -3.15
C PRO A 245 22.72 -14.71 -2.80
N PHE A 246 22.56 -15.19 -1.57
CA PHE A 246 21.27 -15.24 -0.90
C PHE A 246 20.67 -13.84 -0.77
N MET A 247 19.38 -13.73 -0.99
CA MET A 247 18.63 -12.48 -0.99
C MET A 247 17.74 -12.45 0.24
N THR A 248 17.97 -11.48 1.12
CA THR A 248 17.13 -11.26 2.30
C THR A 248 16.59 -9.84 2.35
N SER A 249 15.51 -9.66 3.09
CA SER A 249 14.87 -8.38 3.38
C SER A 249 14.05 -8.52 4.65
N GLN A 250 13.83 -7.41 5.36
CA GLN A 250 13.07 -7.44 6.60
C GLN A 250 11.60 -7.74 6.34
N LEU A 251 11.02 -8.60 7.19
CA LEU A 251 9.58 -8.75 7.36
C LEU A 251 8.93 -7.39 7.56
N TYR A 252 7.92 -7.09 6.75
CA TYR A 252 7.16 -5.86 6.90
C TYR A 252 6.04 -6.07 7.91
N ILE A 253 6.02 -5.24 8.95
CA ILE A 253 4.95 -5.19 9.95
C ILE A 253 4.43 -3.75 9.94
N PRO A 254 3.26 -3.47 9.33
CA PRO A 254 2.69 -2.13 9.38
C PRO A 254 2.31 -1.79 10.83
N LYS A 255 2.57 -0.53 11.23
CA LYS A 255 1.92 0.00 12.44
C LYS A 255 0.41 -0.08 12.26
N GLN A 256 -0.32 -0.28 13.36
CA GLN A 256 -1.79 -0.33 13.32
C GLN A 256 -2.42 1.05 13.48
N THR A 257 -1.64 2.04 13.95
CA THR A 257 -2.02 3.45 14.08
C THR A 257 -0.85 4.35 13.68
N THR A 258 -1.16 5.62 13.41
CA THR A 258 -0.19 6.72 13.37
C THR A 258 -0.63 7.79 14.38
N ALA A 259 0.33 8.52 14.95
CA ALA A 259 0.02 9.67 15.81
C ALA A 259 -0.35 10.91 14.98
N LEU A 260 0.09 10.99 13.72
CA LEU A 260 -0.10 12.17 12.88
C LEU A 260 -1.57 12.45 12.58
N GLN A 261 -1.97 13.67 12.93
CA GLN A 261 -3.28 14.22 12.60
C GLN A 261 -3.16 15.08 11.33
N ILE A 262 -4.19 15.10 10.49
CA ILE A 262 -4.34 16.09 9.42
C ILE A 262 -5.15 17.24 10.00
N LEU A 263 -4.66 18.48 9.87
CA LEU A 263 -5.33 19.68 10.41
C LEU A 263 -5.96 20.55 9.33
N GLU A 264 -5.45 20.53 8.11
CA GLU A 264 -5.85 21.45 7.04
C GLU A 264 -5.56 20.83 5.66
N ILE A 265 -6.48 21.01 4.72
CA ILE A 265 -6.35 20.60 3.31
C ILE A 265 -6.64 21.82 2.44
N HIS A 266 -5.72 22.14 1.55
CA HIS A 266 -5.90 23.17 0.54
C HIS A 266 -5.87 22.50 -0.84
N ALA A 267 -7.01 22.55 -1.54
CA ALA A 267 -7.26 21.80 -2.78
C ALA A 267 -7.74 22.69 -3.95
N ASN A 268 -7.82 24.00 -3.75
CA ASN A 268 -8.19 24.96 -4.79
C ASN A 268 -7.43 26.30 -4.58
N PRO A 269 -6.09 26.28 -4.68
CA PRO A 269 -5.26 27.46 -4.51
C PRO A 269 -5.53 28.53 -5.56
N ASN A 270 -5.36 29.79 -5.17
CA ASN A 270 -5.28 30.88 -6.15
C ASN A 270 -3.92 30.77 -6.89
N PRO A 271 -3.84 31.09 -8.20
CA PRO A 271 -2.60 30.92 -8.96
C PRO A 271 -1.43 31.74 -8.39
N CYS A 272 -0.28 31.09 -8.20
CA CYS A 272 0.95 31.76 -7.77
C CYS A 272 1.35 32.90 -8.70
N ILE A 273 1.81 34.00 -8.10
CA ILE A 273 2.60 35.01 -8.84
C ILE A 273 3.97 34.39 -9.17
N PRO A 274 4.57 34.63 -10.35
CA PRO A 274 5.91 34.13 -10.65
C PRO A 274 6.94 34.57 -9.61
N GLY A 275 7.56 33.60 -8.94
CA GLY A 275 8.50 33.83 -7.83
C GLY A 275 7.89 33.66 -6.43
N ASP A 276 6.57 33.43 -6.31
CA ASP A 276 5.93 33.13 -5.02
C ASP A 276 6.27 31.71 -4.53
N ALA A 277 6.75 31.64 -3.29
CA ALA A 277 7.13 30.42 -2.59
C ALA A 277 6.11 30.01 -1.50
N SER A 278 5.03 30.78 -1.30
CA SER A 278 4.01 30.49 -0.29
C SER A 278 3.28 29.19 -0.59
N ALA A 279 3.05 28.37 0.45
CA ALA A 279 2.16 27.22 0.35
C ALA A 279 0.71 27.60 0.00
N THR A 280 0.27 28.85 0.22
CA THR A 280 -1.10 29.32 -0.09
C THR A 280 -1.42 29.44 -1.59
N CYS A 281 -0.47 29.13 -2.47
CA CYS A 281 -0.71 29.06 -3.93
C CYS A 281 -0.45 27.64 -4.51
N TYR A 282 -0.28 26.64 -3.64
CA TYR A 282 -0.12 25.22 -3.99
C TYR A 282 -1.18 24.37 -3.30
N ASP A 283 -1.50 23.22 -3.87
CA ASP A 283 -2.23 22.19 -3.12
C ASP A 283 -1.36 21.74 -1.93
N TYR A 284 -1.95 21.62 -0.74
CA TYR A 284 -1.25 21.10 0.43
C TYR A 284 -2.13 20.33 1.41
N VAL A 285 -1.48 19.47 2.18
CA VAL A 285 -2.03 18.89 3.41
C VAL A 285 -1.12 19.22 4.58
N LYS A 286 -1.69 19.80 5.63
CA LYS A 286 -1.00 20.16 6.87
C LYS A 286 -1.17 19.04 7.88
N VAL A 287 -0.06 18.50 8.36
CA VAL A 287 -0.04 17.44 9.37
C VAL A 287 0.59 17.93 10.66
N TYR A 288 0.14 17.39 11.79
CA TYR A 288 0.65 17.71 13.13
C TYR A 288 0.98 16.43 13.89
N ASN A 289 2.06 16.46 14.67
CA ASN A 289 2.45 15.37 15.55
C ASN A 289 2.13 15.68 17.02
N PRO A 290 0.99 15.19 17.56
CA PRO A 290 0.62 15.37 18.96
C PRO A 290 1.40 14.48 19.95
N SER A 291 2.24 13.55 19.49
CA SER A 291 2.96 12.62 20.38
C SER A 291 4.32 13.14 20.82
N ASP A 292 4.86 12.51 21.86
CA ASP A 292 6.19 12.69 22.42
C ASP A 292 7.33 12.08 21.56
N GLN A 293 6.99 11.36 20.48
CA GLN A 293 7.94 10.63 19.63
C GLN A 293 7.97 11.17 18.19
N PRO A 294 9.14 11.24 17.53
CA PRO A 294 9.24 11.67 16.15
C PRO A 294 8.58 10.66 15.19
N VAL A 295 7.71 11.14 14.29
CA VAL A 295 7.07 10.30 13.27
C VAL A 295 7.85 10.37 11.95
N MET A 296 8.44 9.23 11.57
CA MET A 296 9.11 9.03 10.28
C MET A 296 8.10 8.92 9.14
N LEU A 297 8.16 9.83 8.16
CA LEU A 297 7.18 9.91 7.08
C LEU A 297 7.42 8.92 5.94
N ASN A 298 8.64 8.40 5.78
CA ASN A 298 8.95 7.36 4.79
C ASN A 298 8.25 6.01 5.06
N THR A 299 7.66 5.83 6.25
CA THR A 299 6.78 4.69 6.58
C THR A 299 5.32 4.91 6.18
N LEU A 300 5.00 6.07 5.60
CA LEU A 300 3.65 6.54 5.29
C LEU A 300 3.53 7.02 3.84
N ARG A 301 2.29 7.03 3.35
CA ARG A 301 1.89 7.73 2.13
C ARG A 301 0.60 8.52 2.35
N LEU A 302 0.53 9.70 1.76
CA LEU A 302 -0.66 10.52 1.74
C LEU A 302 -1.61 10.02 0.65
N ARG A 303 -2.87 9.85 1.00
CA ARG A 303 -3.98 9.48 0.12
C ARG A 303 -4.94 10.66 0.04
N VAL A 304 -5.47 10.93 -1.16
CA VAL A 304 -6.41 12.03 -1.39
C VAL A 304 -7.58 11.61 -2.28
N GLY A 305 -8.64 12.40 -2.29
CA GLY A 305 -9.84 12.14 -3.10
C GLY A 305 -10.92 11.43 -2.29
N GLN A 306 -11.59 10.44 -2.86
CA GLN A 306 -12.72 9.76 -2.20
C GLN A 306 -12.25 8.49 -1.50
N ILE A 307 -12.70 8.26 -0.26
CA ILE A 307 -12.23 7.16 0.62
C ILE A 307 -12.34 5.77 -0.06
N THR A 308 -13.37 5.58 -0.89
CA THR A 308 -13.64 4.32 -1.61
C THR A 308 -12.81 4.12 -2.89
N GLN A 309 -11.96 5.08 -3.28
CA GLN A 309 -11.12 4.96 -4.49
C GLN A 309 -9.89 4.09 -4.23
N SER A 310 -9.59 3.20 -5.17
CA SER A 310 -8.31 2.47 -5.21
C SER A 310 -7.09 3.42 -5.26
N ALA A 311 -5.94 2.92 -4.83
CA ALA A 311 -4.66 3.62 -4.94
C ALA A 311 -4.16 3.67 -6.40
N THR A 312 -3.85 4.87 -6.88
CA THR A 312 -3.18 5.17 -8.15
C THR A 312 -2.05 6.17 -7.91
N THR A 313 -1.19 6.38 -8.91
CA THR A 313 -0.14 7.42 -8.88
C THR A 313 -0.69 8.86 -8.89
N SER A 314 -1.98 9.05 -9.16
CA SER A 314 -2.65 10.37 -9.20
C SER A 314 -3.46 10.68 -7.94
N ASN A 315 -3.42 9.82 -6.92
CA ASN A 315 -4.10 10.03 -5.64
C ASN A 315 -3.35 9.40 -4.44
N THR A 316 -2.09 8.98 -4.64
CA THR A 316 -1.25 8.32 -3.63
C THR A 316 0.16 8.85 -3.72
N TYR A 317 0.66 9.41 -2.62
CA TYR A 317 1.90 10.18 -2.60
C TYR A 317 2.82 9.70 -1.47
N PRO A 318 3.97 9.09 -1.77
CA PRO A 318 4.94 8.73 -0.74
C PRO A 318 5.49 9.99 -0.06
N LEU A 319 5.61 9.94 1.26
CA LEU A 319 6.10 11.06 2.08
C LEU A 319 7.57 10.86 2.48
N THR A 320 8.24 11.93 2.91
CA THR A 320 9.68 11.90 3.23
C THR A 320 10.09 12.83 4.38
N GLY A 321 11.25 12.55 4.97
CA GLY A 321 11.72 13.13 6.24
C GLY A 321 10.92 12.62 7.44
N SER A 322 10.84 13.44 8.48
CA SER A 322 10.06 13.20 9.71
C SER A 322 9.13 14.38 10.03
N VAL A 323 8.42 14.24 11.16
CA VAL A 323 7.77 15.30 11.93
C VAL A 323 8.15 15.07 13.41
N GLN A 324 8.75 16.05 14.07
CA GLN A 324 9.19 15.99 15.46
C GLN A 324 7.99 16.08 16.44
N PRO A 325 8.17 15.76 17.74
CA PRO A 325 7.15 15.99 18.75
C PRO A 325 6.66 17.45 18.75
N GLY A 326 5.35 17.65 18.66
CA GLY A 326 4.73 18.99 18.60
C GLY A 326 4.95 19.77 17.28
N GLU A 327 5.59 19.20 16.26
CA GLU A 327 5.82 19.88 14.99
C GLU A 327 4.59 19.83 14.06
N VAL A 328 4.34 20.93 13.35
CA VAL A 328 3.41 21.02 12.22
C VAL A 328 4.22 21.02 10.92
N LYS A 329 3.83 20.19 9.94
CA LYS A 329 4.48 20.11 8.63
C LYS A 329 3.47 20.29 7.49
N VAL A 330 3.85 21.09 6.51
CA VAL A 330 3.05 21.35 5.30
C VAL A 330 3.56 20.48 4.15
N VAL A 331 2.71 19.60 3.62
CA VAL A 331 3.03 18.72 2.48
C VAL A 331 2.48 19.36 1.21
N THR A 332 3.33 20.09 0.47
CA THR A 332 3.04 20.64 -0.87
C THR A 332 3.59 19.79 -2.02
N HIS A 333 4.54 18.90 -1.73
CA HIS A 333 5.29 18.11 -2.72
C HIS A 333 5.46 16.65 -2.29
N THR A 334 5.66 15.77 -3.25
CA THR A 334 5.90 14.34 -3.09
C THR A 334 7.37 14.05 -2.76
N ALA A 335 7.69 12.80 -2.37
CA ALA A 335 9.07 12.39 -2.10
C ALA A 335 10.03 12.51 -3.32
N ASP A 336 9.51 12.49 -4.55
CA ASP A 336 10.23 12.73 -5.81
C ASP A 336 10.22 14.20 -6.27
N GLY A 337 9.64 15.12 -5.48
CA GLY A 337 9.65 16.55 -5.75
C GLY A 337 8.58 17.05 -6.74
N ALA A 338 7.67 16.18 -7.18
CA ALA A 338 6.47 16.61 -7.90
C ALA A 338 5.52 17.37 -6.95
N ARG A 339 4.69 18.26 -7.50
CA ARG A 339 3.65 18.94 -6.71
C ARG A 339 2.55 17.96 -6.33
N LEU A 340 1.97 18.17 -5.15
CA LEU A 340 0.73 17.54 -4.77
C LEU A 340 -0.39 17.96 -5.74
N SER A 341 -1.39 17.09 -5.93
CA SER A 341 -2.61 17.43 -6.64
C SER A 341 -3.81 16.84 -5.91
N ILE A 342 -4.79 17.68 -5.58
CA ILE A 342 -5.96 17.30 -4.78
C ILE A 342 -7.23 17.62 -5.58
N PRO A 343 -8.27 16.75 -5.60
CA PRO A 343 -9.51 17.03 -6.33
C PRO A 343 -10.25 18.27 -5.78
N ASN A 344 -10.27 19.36 -6.54
CA ASN A 344 -10.72 20.67 -6.07
C ASN A 344 -12.24 20.77 -5.76
N VAL A 345 -13.09 19.97 -6.41
CA VAL A 345 -14.55 19.97 -6.18
C VAL A 345 -14.92 19.34 -4.83
N SER A 346 -14.50 18.10 -4.58
CA SER A 346 -14.81 17.35 -3.36
C SER A 346 -13.86 16.19 -3.13
N GLY A 347 -13.63 15.85 -1.85
CA GLY A 347 -12.70 14.80 -1.44
C GLY A 347 -12.36 14.87 0.04
N THR A 348 -11.34 14.12 0.44
CA THR A 348 -10.70 14.16 1.75
C THR A 348 -9.22 13.83 1.59
N ALA A 349 -8.47 13.82 2.69
CA ALA A 349 -7.13 13.26 2.75
C ALA A 349 -6.98 12.33 3.97
N TRP A 350 -6.17 11.30 3.81
CA TRP A 350 -5.85 10.36 4.88
C TRP A 350 -4.43 9.82 4.73
N LEU A 351 -3.91 9.25 5.82
CA LEU A 351 -2.60 8.60 5.81
C LEU A 351 -2.80 7.10 5.63
N GLN A 352 -1.90 6.46 4.91
CA GLN A 352 -1.83 5.01 4.76
C GLN A 352 -0.37 4.59 5.00
N ASP A 353 -0.13 3.33 5.35
CA ASP A 353 1.24 2.80 5.41
C ASP A 353 1.94 2.86 4.04
N SER A 354 3.27 2.76 4.05
CA SER A 354 4.08 2.91 2.84
C SER A 354 3.73 1.93 1.70
N VAL A 355 3.20 0.73 1.97
CA VAL A 355 2.89 -0.27 0.92
C VAL A 355 1.40 -0.45 0.64
N GLY A 356 0.50 -0.10 1.56
CA GLY A 356 -0.95 -0.06 1.33
C GLY A 356 -1.72 -1.25 1.87
N LEU A 357 -1.40 -1.66 3.09
CA LEU A 357 -2.03 -2.71 3.88
C LEU A 357 -2.92 -2.15 5.01
N VAL A 358 -2.64 -0.94 5.49
CA VAL A 358 -3.33 -0.28 6.61
C VAL A 358 -3.58 1.19 6.28
N ASP A 359 -4.84 1.54 6.04
CA ASP A 359 -5.31 2.93 6.03
C ASP A 359 -5.50 3.41 7.47
N TYR A 360 -4.88 4.55 7.81
CA TYR A 360 -5.00 5.16 9.13
C TYR A 360 -6.18 6.14 9.16
N PRO A 361 -7.17 5.98 10.06
CA PRO A 361 -8.27 6.93 10.20
C PRO A 361 -7.77 8.33 10.54
N SER A 362 -7.95 9.28 9.61
CA SER A 362 -7.43 10.65 9.76
C SER A 362 -8.36 11.60 10.51
N GLY A 363 -9.60 11.20 10.79
CA GLY A 363 -10.64 12.07 11.36
C GLY A 363 -11.14 13.18 10.42
N VAL A 364 -10.65 13.22 9.18
CA VAL A 364 -11.01 14.26 8.20
C VAL A 364 -12.38 13.97 7.58
N THR A 365 -13.39 14.79 7.88
CA THR A 365 -14.65 14.73 7.14
C THR A 365 -14.42 15.25 5.71
N PRO A 366 -14.99 14.60 4.67
CA PRO A 366 -14.84 15.08 3.30
C PRO A 366 -15.36 16.51 3.11
N TYR A 367 -14.63 17.29 2.32
CA TYR A 367 -15.07 18.60 1.84
C TYR A 367 -15.90 18.46 0.56
N GLU A 368 -16.80 19.42 0.37
CA GLU A 368 -17.58 19.60 -0.85
C GLU A 368 -17.52 21.05 -1.32
N LYS A 369 -17.79 21.24 -2.63
CA LYS A 369 -17.99 22.55 -3.28
C LYS A 369 -16.75 23.45 -3.22
N GLY A 370 -15.55 22.87 -3.15
CA GLY A 370 -14.28 23.61 -3.06
C GLY A 370 -13.97 24.44 -4.31
N ASP A 371 -14.58 24.09 -5.44
CA ASP A 371 -14.52 24.76 -6.73
C ASP A 371 -15.36 26.07 -6.82
N LEU A 372 -16.17 26.38 -5.81
CA LEU A 372 -16.95 27.62 -5.79
C LEU A 372 -16.09 28.87 -5.58
N VAL A 373 -16.57 30.01 -6.10
CA VAL A 373 -15.95 31.33 -5.89
C VAL A 373 -15.88 31.69 -4.38
N ALA A 374 -16.80 31.19 -3.57
CA ALA A 374 -16.83 31.39 -2.12
C ALA A 374 -15.76 30.58 -1.34
N THR A 375 -15.11 29.62 -2.00
CA THR A 375 -14.10 28.70 -1.45
C THR A 375 -12.76 28.74 -2.21
N SER A 376 -12.68 29.43 -3.35
CA SER A 376 -11.43 29.69 -4.08
C SER A 376 -10.39 30.33 -3.15
N GLY A 377 -9.20 29.72 -3.06
CA GLY A 377 -8.14 30.19 -2.16
C GLY A 377 -8.37 29.90 -0.67
N LYS A 378 -9.45 29.20 -0.28
CA LYS A 378 -9.69 28.74 1.09
C LYS A 378 -9.17 27.32 1.31
N SER A 379 -9.00 26.96 2.58
CA SER A 379 -8.68 25.61 3.01
C SER A 379 -9.86 24.97 3.73
N TRP A 380 -9.94 23.65 3.67
CA TRP A 380 -10.79 22.85 4.54
C TRP A 380 -9.98 22.55 5.80
N ALA A 381 -10.38 23.13 6.94
CA ALA A 381 -9.57 23.16 8.14
C ALA A 381 -10.38 22.67 9.36
N TYR A 382 -9.69 21.99 10.28
CA TYR A 382 -10.23 21.54 11.56
C TYR A 382 -10.22 22.68 12.57
N ASP A 383 -11.35 22.97 13.22
CA ASP A 383 -11.40 23.89 14.36
C ASP A 383 -11.35 23.11 15.66
N THR A 384 -10.34 23.40 16.49
CA THR A 384 -10.14 22.79 17.80
C THR A 384 -11.12 23.33 18.86
N THR A 385 -11.85 24.40 18.56
CA THR A 385 -12.80 25.06 19.47
C THR A 385 -14.16 24.36 19.53
N ASP A 386 -14.68 23.91 18.38
CA ASP A 386 -15.94 23.17 18.28
C ASP A 386 -15.78 21.72 17.78
N GLY A 387 -14.56 21.34 17.36
CA GLY A 387 -14.24 20.01 16.85
C GLY A 387 -14.73 19.74 15.43
N VAL A 388 -15.08 20.78 14.66
CA VAL A 388 -15.71 20.67 13.34
C VAL A 388 -14.77 21.11 12.22
N TRP A 389 -14.80 20.37 11.11
CA TRP A 389 -14.16 20.76 9.86
C TRP A 389 -15.02 21.76 9.07
N LYS A 390 -14.41 22.86 8.62
CA LYS A 390 -15.10 23.91 7.84
C LYS A 390 -14.13 24.70 6.95
N TRP A 391 -14.67 25.51 6.05
CA TRP A 391 -13.89 26.35 5.15
C TRP A 391 -13.26 27.54 5.89
N GLY A 392 -11.95 27.52 6.09
CA GLY A 392 -11.15 28.56 6.74
C GLY A 392 -10.33 29.41 5.77
N ILE A 393 -9.52 30.32 6.32
CA ILE A 393 -8.46 31.01 5.59
C ILE A 393 -7.25 30.07 5.52
N ALA A 394 -6.66 29.91 4.33
CA ALA A 394 -5.49 29.05 4.13
C ALA A 394 -4.31 29.52 5.01
N SER A 395 -3.97 28.72 6.03
CA SER A 395 -3.05 29.09 7.10
C SER A 395 -1.92 28.06 7.27
N PRO A 396 -1.08 27.84 6.24
CA PRO A 396 -0.12 26.72 6.23
C PRO A 396 0.90 26.77 7.39
N TYR A 397 1.28 27.97 7.83
CA TYR A 397 2.36 28.19 8.82
C TYR A 397 1.88 28.73 10.18
N GLY A 398 0.57 28.85 10.39
CA GLY A 398 -0.02 29.34 11.65
C GLY A 398 -1.21 28.47 12.08
N ASP A 399 -1.93 28.90 13.10
CA ASP A 399 -3.16 28.21 13.52
C ASP A 399 -4.25 28.28 12.45
N ASN A 400 -5.18 27.33 12.49
CA ASN A 400 -6.32 27.30 11.58
C ASN A 400 -7.25 28.49 11.87
N THR A 401 -7.27 29.48 10.98
CA THR A 401 -8.07 30.71 11.20
C THR A 401 -9.37 30.65 10.40
N PHE A 402 -10.47 30.76 11.14
CA PHE A 402 -11.80 30.88 10.58
C PHE A 402 -12.23 32.34 10.69
N SER A 403 -12.69 32.92 9.58
CA SER A 403 -13.48 34.14 9.69
C SER A 403 -14.68 33.84 10.59
N SER A 404 -14.89 34.61 11.65
CA SER A 404 -16.15 34.59 12.39
C SER A 404 -17.28 34.68 11.38
N ALA A 405 -18.18 33.71 11.36
CA ALA A 405 -19.20 33.60 10.32
C ALA A 405 -19.91 34.94 10.18
N ASP A 406 -19.89 35.53 8.98
CA ASP A 406 -20.74 36.67 8.65
C ASP A 406 -22.19 36.21 8.86
N PRO A 407 -22.94 36.74 9.84
CA PRO A 407 -24.30 36.28 10.14
C PRO A 407 -25.30 36.86 9.12
N GLY A 408 -24.97 36.76 7.84
CA GLY A 408 -25.62 37.45 6.75
C GLY A 408 -25.69 36.61 5.47
N MET A 409 -26.86 36.27 4.92
CA MET A 409 -28.25 36.51 5.36
C MET A 409 -28.62 37.97 5.72
N GLY A 410 -27.86 38.96 5.23
CA GLY A 410 -28.19 40.37 5.40
C GLY A 410 -27.00 41.34 5.56
N SER A 411 -26.89 42.26 4.61
CA SER A 411 -26.42 43.64 4.82
C SER A 411 -24.91 43.96 4.98
N ALA A 412 -24.23 43.96 3.82
CA ALA A 412 -23.43 45.09 3.31
C ALA A 412 -22.06 45.44 3.95
N GLY A 413 -21.02 45.42 3.10
CA GLY A 413 -19.67 45.90 3.46
C GLY A 413 -18.77 46.40 2.31
N THR A 414 -19.07 46.09 1.04
CA THR A 414 -18.18 46.43 -0.10
C THR A 414 -18.92 47.11 -1.25
N THR A 415 -18.44 48.29 -1.65
CA THR A 415 -18.96 49.04 -2.80
C THR A 415 -18.71 48.31 -4.12
N SER A 416 -19.76 47.73 -4.71
CA SER A 416 -19.67 47.16 -6.05
C SER A 416 -20.01 48.20 -7.12
N THR A 417 -19.15 48.37 -8.12
CA THR A 417 -19.36 49.21 -9.32
C THR A 417 -20.32 48.56 -10.34
N LEU A 418 -21.17 47.64 -9.88
CA LEU A 418 -22.11 46.91 -10.72
C LEU A 418 -23.38 47.74 -10.93
N LYS A 419 -23.74 47.94 -12.20
CA LYS A 419 -24.98 48.63 -12.57
C LYS A 419 -26.18 47.97 -11.87
N PRO A 420 -27.13 48.75 -11.32
CA PRO A 420 -28.35 48.21 -10.73
C PRO A 420 -29.09 47.29 -11.71
N CYS A 421 -29.73 46.26 -11.17
CA CYS A 421 -30.75 45.54 -11.92
C CYS A 421 -31.95 46.48 -12.17
N ARG A 422 -32.73 46.19 -13.22
CA ARG A 422 -33.96 46.92 -13.50
C ARG A 422 -35.03 46.54 -12.49
N ASP A 423 -36.04 47.36 -12.28
CA ASP A 423 -37.09 47.16 -11.27
C ASP A 423 -37.88 45.85 -11.48
N ASP A 424 -37.88 45.30 -12.71
CA ASP A 424 -38.42 44.00 -13.07
C ASP A 424 -37.47 42.81 -12.75
N GLN A 425 -36.32 43.02 -12.08
CA GLN A 425 -35.23 42.02 -11.99
C GLN A 425 -34.49 41.97 -10.65
N TYR A 426 -34.30 40.76 -10.11
CA TYR A 426 -33.48 40.51 -8.92
C TYR A 426 -32.08 40.04 -9.31
N ARG A 427 -31.06 40.25 -8.45
CA ARG A 427 -29.71 39.69 -8.67
C ARG A 427 -29.63 38.28 -8.11
N SER A 428 -29.21 37.32 -8.93
CA SER A 428 -28.95 35.94 -8.51
C SER A 428 -27.60 35.85 -7.82
N GLU A 429 -27.57 35.47 -6.55
CA GLU A 429 -26.36 35.40 -5.71
C GLU A 429 -25.32 34.42 -6.30
N GLU A 430 -25.76 33.23 -6.69
CA GLU A 430 -24.97 32.17 -7.34
C GLU A 430 -24.24 32.62 -8.62
N THR A 431 -24.82 33.57 -9.38
CA THR A 431 -24.33 33.90 -10.73
C THR A 431 -24.01 35.39 -10.95
N ASN A 432 -24.26 36.23 -9.94
CA ASN A 432 -24.18 37.69 -9.94
C ASN A 432 -24.91 38.43 -11.09
N ARG A 433 -25.79 37.73 -11.84
CA ARG A 433 -26.56 38.27 -12.97
C ARG A 433 -27.99 38.65 -12.55
N CYS A 434 -28.55 39.65 -13.21
CA CYS A 434 -29.96 40.02 -13.04
C CYS A 434 -30.88 38.98 -13.71
N ARG A 435 -32.00 38.64 -13.06
CA ARG A 435 -33.03 37.68 -13.51
C ARG A 435 -34.42 38.28 -13.28
N ALA A 436 -35.35 38.04 -14.20
CA ALA A 436 -36.69 38.63 -14.11
C ALA A 436 -37.48 38.17 -12.87
N ILE A 437 -38.10 39.14 -12.20
CA ILE A 437 -39.10 38.93 -11.14
C ILE A 437 -40.43 38.65 -11.84
N SER A 438 -40.99 37.46 -11.66
CA SER A 438 -42.28 37.09 -12.26
C SER A 438 -43.42 37.83 -11.58
N SER A 439 -44.00 38.83 -12.27
CA SER A 439 -45.05 39.68 -11.72
C SER A 439 -46.37 38.92 -11.49
N THR A 440 -46.83 38.89 -10.24
CA THR A 440 -48.01 38.12 -9.82
C THR A 440 -49.31 38.87 -10.06
N SER A 441 -49.74 39.00 -11.31
CA SER A 441 -51.00 39.66 -11.67
C SER A 441 -52.22 38.72 -11.60
N GLY A 442 -53.20 39.08 -10.77
CA GLY A 442 -54.60 38.64 -10.87
C GLY A 442 -54.88 37.13 -10.77
N GLN A 443 -55.00 36.59 -9.56
CA GLN A 443 -55.50 35.23 -9.36
C GLN A 443 -57.03 35.22 -9.14
N THR A 444 -57.76 34.51 -9.99
CA THR A 444 -59.23 34.40 -9.94
C THR A 444 -59.73 33.67 -8.68
N PRO A 445 -60.89 34.05 -8.12
CA PRO A 445 -61.53 33.30 -7.04
C PRO A 445 -61.83 31.85 -7.43
N CYS A 446 -61.78 30.94 -6.46
CA CYS A 446 -62.19 29.55 -6.67
C CYS A 446 -63.71 29.46 -6.88
N LYS A 447 -64.15 28.49 -7.69
CA LYS A 447 -65.58 28.22 -7.87
C LYS A 447 -66.17 27.61 -6.61
N ASP A 448 -67.47 27.80 -6.43
CA ASP A 448 -68.19 27.28 -5.28
C ASP A 448 -68.04 25.76 -5.15
N GLY A 449 -67.94 25.26 -3.91
CA GLY A 449 -67.53 23.88 -3.62
C GLY A 449 -66.03 23.57 -3.84
N GLN A 450 -65.15 24.56 -4.04
CA GLN A 450 -63.69 24.37 -4.11
C GLN A 450 -62.94 25.27 -3.12
N TYR A 451 -62.01 24.69 -2.37
CA TYR A 451 -61.09 25.42 -1.49
C TYR A 451 -59.74 25.68 -2.18
N ARG A 452 -58.92 26.56 -1.61
CA ARG A 452 -57.61 26.93 -2.16
C ARG A 452 -56.49 26.24 -1.38
N SER A 453 -55.62 25.51 -2.08
CA SER A 453 -54.43 24.89 -1.49
C SER A 453 -53.33 25.92 -1.35
N GLU A 454 -52.91 26.23 -0.12
CA GLU A 454 -51.89 27.26 0.16
C GLU A 454 -50.53 26.90 -0.45
N GLU A 455 -50.07 25.66 -0.24
CA GLU A 455 -48.84 25.07 -0.76
C GLU A 455 -48.69 25.15 -2.30
N THR A 456 -49.81 25.17 -3.05
CA THR A 456 -49.81 25.11 -4.53
C THR A 456 -50.56 26.26 -5.21
N ASN A 457 -51.13 27.19 -4.44
CA ASN A 457 -51.97 28.31 -4.88
C ASN A 457 -53.02 27.95 -5.95
N ARG A 458 -53.62 26.77 -5.85
CA ARG A 458 -54.59 26.20 -6.80
C ARG A 458 -55.88 25.76 -6.10
N CYS A 459 -57.00 25.90 -6.80
CA CYS A 459 -58.32 25.47 -6.32
C CYS A 459 -58.46 23.94 -6.39
N ARG A 460 -59.08 23.33 -5.37
CA ARG A 460 -59.34 21.89 -5.25
C ARG A 460 -60.76 21.65 -4.75
N SER A 461 -61.48 20.72 -5.37
CA SER A 461 -62.88 20.39 -5.00
C SER A 461 -63.01 19.77 -3.62
N LEU A 462 -64.05 20.18 -2.88
CA LEU A 462 -64.49 19.56 -1.63
C LEU A 462 -65.28 18.28 -1.93
N ALA A 463 -64.58 17.17 -2.17
CA ALA A 463 -65.21 15.87 -2.32
C ALA A 463 -65.70 15.34 -0.95
N LEU A 464 -67.01 15.27 -0.76
CA LEU A 464 -67.63 14.67 0.43
C LEU A 464 -67.24 13.19 0.55
N ALA A 465 -67.00 12.74 1.79
CA ALA A 465 -66.58 11.37 2.06
C ALA A 465 -67.72 10.36 1.81
N GLY A 466 -67.45 9.36 0.98
CA GLY A 466 -68.39 8.29 0.64
C GLY A 466 -67.66 7.15 -0.07
N SER A 467 -67.07 6.24 0.70
CA SER A 467 -66.10 5.26 0.20
C SER A 467 -66.73 3.98 -0.35
N THR A 468 -66.89 3.89 -1.67
CA THR A 468 -66.98 2.62 -2.41
C THR A 468 -66.04 2.63 -3.62
N LEU A 469 -64.94 1.87 -3.53
CA LEU A 469 -63.98 1.74 -4.64
C LEU A 469 -64.56 0.80 -5.70
N LYS A 470 -64.53 1.22 -6.98
CA LYS A 470 -65.02 0.39 -8.09
C LYS A 470 -64.31 -0.99 -8.13
N PRO A 471 -65.03 -2.07 -8.50
CA PRO A 471 -64.43 -3.36 -8.80
C PRO A 471 -63.33 -3.23 -9.87
N CYS A 472 -62.34 -4.12 -9.79
CA CYS A 472 -61.34 -4.27 -10.86
C CYS A 472 -61.95 -5.09 -12.01
N LYS A 473 -61.36 -4.97 -13.21
CA LYS A 473 -61.72 -5.82 -14.37
C LYS A 473 -61.19 -7.24 -14.15
N GLU A 474 -61.74 -8.23 -14.85
CA GLU A 474 -61.39 -9.65 -14.72
C GLU A 474 -59.87 -9.90 -14.89
N ASP A 475 -59.21 -9.17 -15.79
CA ASP A 475 -57.75 -9.26 -16.01
C ASP A 475 -56.91 -8.53 -14.95
N GLN A 476 -57.49 -8.04 -13.84
CA GLN A 476 -56.82 -7.14 -12.90
C GLN A 476 -57.08 -7.45 -11.42
N TYR A 477 -56.01 -7.66 -10.65
CA TYR A 477 -56.08 -7.78 -9.19
C TYR A 477 -55.99 -6.42 -8.50
N ARG A 478 -56.51 -6.31 -7.27
CA ARG A 478 -56.38 -5.11 -6.43
C ARG A 478 -55.09 -5.20 -5.61
N SER A 479 -54.17 -4.26 -5.82
CA SER A 479 -52.96 -4.13 -5.01
C SER A 479 -53.32 -3.53 -3.65
N GLU A 480 -53.13 -4.30 -2.58
CA GLU A 480 -53.48 -3.92 -1.19
C GLU A 480 -52.75 -2.63 -0.78
N GLU A 481 -51.43 -2.62 -0.95
CA GLU A 481 -50.50 -1.53 -0.66
C GLU A 481 -50.82 -0.19 -1.35
N THR A 482 -51.52 -0.20 -2.49
CA THR A 482 -51.80 1.03 -3.27
C THR A 482 -53.28 1.26 -3.57
N ASN A 483 -54.17 0.35 -3.16
CA ASN A 483 -55.61 0.34 -3.42
C ASN A 483 -56.02 0.60 -4.89
N ARG A 484 -55.18 0.17 -5.84
CA ARG A 484 -55.37 0.32 -7.29
C ARG A 484 -55.38 -1.04 -7.98
N CYS A 485 -56.13 -1.15 -9.07
CA CYS A 485 -56.17 -2.34 -9.91
C CYS A 485 -54.88 -2.44 -10.74
N ARG A 486 -54.30 -3.63 -10.85
CA ARG A 486 -53.07 -3.95 -11.61
C ARG A 486 -53.32 -5.18 -12.48
N SER A 487 -52.82 -5.16 -13.71
CA SER A 487 -53.02 -6.24 -14.69
C SER A 487 -52.33 -7.55 -14.28
N ILE A 488 -53.03 -8.66 -14.41
CA ILE A 488 -52.52 -10.04 -14.29
C ILE A 488 -51.90 -10.42 -15.64
N THR A 489 -50.78 -9.79 -16.00
CA THR A 489 -50.02 -10.16 -17.20
C THR A 489 -48.99 -11.22 -16.83
N THR A 490 -49.25 -12.47 -17.22
CA THR A 490 -48.35 -13.61 -17.01
C THR A 490 -47.00 -13.37 -17.68
N ALA A 491 -45.93 -13.27 -16.89
CA ALA A 491 -44.60 -12.98 -17.39
C ALA A 491 -43.97 -14.18 -18.10
N SER A 492 -43.99 -14.19 -19.44
CA SER A 492 -43.01 -14.86 -20.32
C SER A 492 -43.24 -14.59 -21.81
N ALA A 493 -44.51 -14.61 -22.26
CA ALA A 493 -44.84 -14.68 -23.69
C ALA A 493 -45.32 -13.35 -24.30
N ASN A 494 -44.38 -12.46 -24.67
CA ASN A 494 -44.50 -11.46 -25.77
C ASN A 494 -43.28 -10.50 -25.91
N LEU A 495 -42.09 -10.89 -25.44
CA LEU A 495 -40.88 -10.09 -25.66
C LEU A 495 -40.45 -10.17 -27.13
N LYS A 496 -40.57 -9.05 -27.88
CA LYS A 496 -40.07 -8.95 -29.26
C LYS A 496 -38.60 -9.41 -29.33
N PRO A 497 -38.20 -10.18 -30.37
CA PRO A 497 -36.82 -10.63 -30.53
C PRO A 497 -35.85 -9.45 -30.62
N CYS A 498 -34.63 -9.66 -30.15
CA CYS A 498 -33.55 -8.69 -30.33
C CYS A 498 -33.07 -8.71 -31.79
N LYS A 499 -32.43 -7.62 -32.23
CA LYS A 499 -31.80 -7.57 -33.56
C LYS A 499 -30.54 -8.44 -33.57
N ASP A 500 -30.12 -8.89 -34.75
CA ASP A 500 -29.02 -9.85 -34.95
C ASP A 500 -27.66 -9.42 -34.34
N ASN A 501 -27.48 -8.12 -34.08
CA ASN A 501 -26.31 -7.54 -33.41
C ASN A 501 -26.54 -7.21 -31.91
N GLN A 502 -27.57 -7.79 -31.29
CA GLN A 502 -27.95 -7.54 -29.89
C GLN A 502 -28.33 -8.83 -29.14
N TYR A 503 -27.75 -9.05 -27.97
CA TYR A 503 -28.14 -10.12 -27.05
C TYR A 503 -29.18 -9.62 -26.03
N ARG A 504 -29.99 -10.50 -25.44
CA ARG A 504 -30.85 -10.13 -24.30
C ARG A 504 -30.07 -10.29 -23.01
N SER A 505 -29.99 -9.24 -22.20
CA SER A 505 -29.48 -9.30 -20.83
C SER A 505 -30.53 -10.00 -19.95
N GLU A 506 -30.17 -11.13 -19.34
CA GLU A 506 -31.07 -11.94 -18.49
C GLU A 506 -31.57 -11.12 -17.29
N GLU A 507 -30.64 -10.48 -16.58
CA GLU A 507 -30.86 -9.58 -15.44
C GLU A 507 -31.88 -8.45 -15.71
N THR A 508 -31.94 -7.91 -16.92
CA THR A 508 -32.76 -6.72 -17.24
C THR A 508 -33.85 -6.97 -18.30
N ASN A 509 -33.89 -8.16 -18.88
CA ASN A 509 -34.72 -8.57 -20.03
C ASN A 509 -34.69 -7.65 -21.27
N ARG A 510 -33.73 -6.72 -21.34
CA ARG A 510 -33.54 -5.76 -22.45
C ARG A 510 -32.46 -6.22 -23.41
N CYS A 511 -32.62 -5.87 -24.69
CA CYS A 511 -31.59 -6.08 -25.71
C CYS A 511 -30.42 -5.11 -25.50
N ARG A 512 -29.19 -5.62 -25.54
CA ARG A 512 -27.93 -4.85 -25.47
C ARG A 512 -27.06 -5.20 -26.68
N ASN A 513 -26.31 -4.23 -27.20
CA ASN A 513 -25.40 -4.47 -28.33
C ASN A 513 -24.34 -5.52 -27.98
N ILE A 514 -24.08 -6.43 -28.91
CA ILE A 514 -22.94 -7.36 -28.81
C ILE A 514 -21.66 -6.54 -29.06
N ILE A 515 -20.77 -6.48 -28.07
CA ILE A 515 -19.46 -5.86 -28.22
C ILE A 515 -18.55 -6.88 -28.91
N ALA A 516 -18.14 -6.60 -30.14
CA ALA A 516 -17.37 -7.53 -30.95
C ALA A 516 -15.88 -7.54 -30.55
N THR A 517 -15.41 -8.65 -29.96
CA THR A 517 -14.00 -8.87 -29.62
C THR A 517 -13.15 -9.30 -30.84
N SER A 518 -13.49 -8.81 -32.02
CA SER A 518 -12.68 -8.86 -33.25
C SER A 518 -13.28 -7.91 -34.29
N ALA A 519 -12.43 -7.21 -35.04
CA ALA A 519 -12.89 -6.39 -36.17
C ALA A 519 -13.09 -7.27 -37.41
N PRO A 520 -14.20 -7.14 -38.17
CA PRO A 520 -14.37 -7.83 -39.44
C PRO A 520 -13.43 -7.24 -40.50
N ALA A 521 -12.87 -8.09 -41.36
CA ALA A 521 -12.02 -7.64 -42.45
C ALA A 521 -12.83 -6.85 -43.49
N ALA A 522 -12.35 -5.64 -43.84
CA ALA A 522 -13.01 -4.78 -44.81
C ALA A 522 -12.75 -5.25 -46.25
N ALA A 523 -13.82 -5.47 -47.03
CA ALA A 523 -13.76 -5.97 -48.40
C ALA A 523 -13.48 -4.87 -49.46
N PHE A 524 -12.53 -3.98 -49.18
CA PHE A 524 -12.06 -2.94 -50.11
C PHE A 524 -10.54 -2.88 -50.11
N ALA A 525 -9.94 -2.81 -51.31
CA ALA A 525 -8.49 -2.70 -51.46
C ALA A 525 -8.02 -1.29 -51.07
N VAL A 526 -7.48 -1.16 -49.86
CA VAL A 526 -6.87 0.07 -49.37
C VAL A 526 -5.49 0.21 -50.02
N GLU A 527 -5.25 1.30 -50.76
CA GLU A 527 -3.89 1.65 -51.18
C GLU A 527 -2.98 1.80 -49.96
N PRO A 528 -1.74 1.28 -49.99
CA PRO A 528 -0.82 1.39 -48.87
C PRO A 528 -0.40 2.85 -48.69
N VAL A 529 -1.10 3.56 -47.80
CA VAL A 529 -0.65 4.84 -47.25
C VAL A 529 0.73 4.59 -46.67
N LYS A 530 1.76 5.12 -47.33
CA LYS A 530 3.13 5.07 -46.83
C LYS A 530 3.14 5.72 -45.46
N GLU A 531 3.38 4.94 -44.41
CA GLU A 531 3.63 5.51 -43.10
C GLU A 531 4.81 6.46 -43.22
N GLY A 532 4.53 7.76 -43.04
CA GLY A 532 5.54 8.80 -43.03
C GLY A 532 6.40 8.64 -41.78
N ALA A 533 7.40 7.75 -41.86
CA ALA A 533 8.32 7.46 -40.79
C ALA A 533 8.92 8.78 -40.27
N LYS A 534 8.43 9.23 -39.11
CA LYS A 534 8.98 10.40 -38.41
C LYS A 534 10.33 9.99 -37.81
N VAL A 535 11.34 9.97 -38.67
CA VAL A 535 12.74 9.72 -38.32
C VAL A 535 13.08 10.59 -37.12
N PHE A 536 13.46 9.94 -36.02
CA PHE A 536 13.75 10.60 -34.75
C PHE A 536 15.02 11.45 -34.89
N MET A 537 14.84 12.74 -35.20
CA MET A 537 15.93 13.69 -35.52
C MET A 537 16.89 13.96 -34.34
N GLY A 538 16.62 13.44 -33.14
CA GLY A 538 17.47 13.59 -31.96
C GLY A 538 18.92 13.13 -32.17
N TRP A 539 19.15 12.07 -32.96
CA TRP A 539 20.51 11.59 -33.24
C TRP A 539 21.37 12.58 -34.05
N TRP A 540 20.77 13.31 -35.00
CA TRP A 540 21.48 14.36 -35.74
C TRP A 540 21.75 15.59 -34.88
N ALA A 541 20.83 15.94 -33.97
CA ALA A 541 21.04 17.02 -33.01
C ALA A 541 22.20 16.69 -32.03
N LEU A 542 22.22 15.48 -31.46
CA LEU A 542 23.30 15.02 -30.59
C LEU A 542 24.65 14.97 -31.33
N GLY A 543 24.67 14.48 -32.57
CA GLY A 543 25.86 14.47 -33.43
C GLY A 543 26.40 15.88 -33.71
N GLY A 544 25.51 16.83 -34.04
CA GLY A 544 25.88 18.22 -34.28
C GLY A 544 26.50 18.91 -33.05
N ILE A 545 25.91 18.69 -31.87
CA ILE A 545 26.42 19.23 -30.59
C ILE A 545 27.82 18.67 -30.28
N LEU A 546 28.04 17.36 -30.47
CA LEU A 546 29.35 16.73 -30.26
C LEU A 546 30.41 17.25 -31.24
N ILE A 547 30.07 17.42 -32.52
CA ILE A 547 30.97 17.97 -33.54
C ILE A 547 31.35 19.42 -33.20
N ALA A 548 30.40 20.24 -32.75
CA ALA A 548 30.67 21.61 -32.30
C ALA A 548 31.62 21.64 -31.08
N ALA A 549 31.37 20.80 -30.07
CA ALA A 549 32.20 20.71 -28.86
C ALA A 549 33.64 20.26 -29.18
N PHE A 550 33.83 19.19 -29.97
CA PHE A 550 35.16 18.73 -30.37
C PHE A 550 35.87 19.70 -31.33
N GLY A 551 35.12 20.40 -32.19
CA GLY A 551 35.66 21.44 -33.07
C GLY A 551 36.20 22.64 -32.28
N TYR A 552 35.44 23.10 -31.28
CA TYR A 552 35.86 24.18 -30.38
C TYR A 552 37.09 23.77 -29.56
N ALA A 553 37.06 22.59 -28.93
CA ALA A 553 38.19 22.02 -28.20
C ALA A 553 39.47 21.93 -29.06
N GLY A 554 39.36 21.41 -30.29
CA GLY A 554 40.48 21.31 -31.22
C GLY A 554 41.00 22.66 -31.70
N TRP A 555 40.15 23.68 -31.77
CA TRP A 555 40.55 25.06 -32.08
C TRP A 555 41.24 25.73 -30.89
N GLU A 556 40.71 25.61 -29.67
CA GLU A 556 41.24 26.28 -28.48
C GLU A 556 42.63 25.74 -28.12
N TRP A 557 42.74 24.42 -27.92
CA TRP A 557 44.01 23.75 -27.57
C TRP A 557 44.94 23.51 -28.77
N ARG A 558 44.73 24.17 -29.92
CA ARG A 558 45.50 23.98 -31.17
C ARG A 558 47.01 24.11 -31.00
N LYS A 559 47.47 24.99 -30.12
CA LYS A 559 48.91 25.19 -29.83
C LYS A 559 49.50 24.04 -29.02
N GLU A 560 48.77 23.54 -28.02
CA GLU A 560 49.20 22.43 -27.17
C GLU A 560 49.18 21.10 -27.93
N ILE A 561 48.12 20.83 -28.69
CA ILE A 561 48.02 19.68 -29.59
C ILE A 561 49.19 19.67 -30.59
N ALA A 562 49.52 20.82 -31.19
CA ALA A 562 50.69 20.95 -32.06
C ALA A 562 52.03 20.72 -31.32
N SER A 563 52.14 21.10 -30.04
CA SER A 563 53.33 20.85 -29.22
C SER A 563 53.50 19.37 -28.88
N ILE A 564 52.39 18.67 -28.56
CA ILE A 564 52.35 17.24 -28.28
C ILE A 564 52.66 16.44 -29.54
N GLY A 565 52.07 16.82 -30.68
CA GLY A 565 52.37 16.23 -31.99
C GLY A 565 53.85 16.34 -32.37
N ARG A 566 54.48 17.51 -32.17
CA ARG A 566 55.94 17.67 -32.37
C ARG A 566 56.75 16.77 -31.43
N ARG A 567 56.40 16.70 -30.14
CA ARG A 567 57.09 15.83 -29.16
C ARG A 567 57.01 14.35 -29.56
N LEU A 568 55.83 13.88 -29.99
CA LEU A 568 55.64 12.51 -30.47
C LEU A 568 56.41 12.21 -31.77
N LEU A 569 56.51 13.18 -32.69
CA LEU A 569 57.32 13.05 -33.90
C LEU A 569 58.82 13.03 -33.60
N SER A 570 59.32 13.89 -32.70
CA SER A 570 60.75 13.87 -32.30
C SER A 570 61.16 12.55 -31.64
N VAL A 571 60.27 11.93 -30.86
CA VAL A 571 60.53 10.62 -30.22
C VAL A 571 60.58 9.46 -31.25
N ARG A 572 60.07 9.65 -32.47
CA ARG A 572 60.22 8.68 -33.58
C ARG A 572 61.44 8.91 -34.48
N LEU A 573 62.23 9.96 -34.25
CA LEU A 573 63.49 10.24 -34.97
C LEU A 573 64.74 9.88 -34.16
N PHE A 574 64.57 9.32 -32.96
CA PHE A 574 65.64 8.71 -32.16
C PHE A 574 65.24 7.30 -31.73
N LYS A 575 65.11 6.39 -32.70
CA LYS A 575 65.08 4.94 -32.47
C LYS A 575 65.48 4.15 -33.70
#